data_AF-A0A380FE33-F1
#
_entry.id   AF-A0A380FE33-F1
#
_cell.length_a   1.000
_cell.length_b   1.000
_cell.length_c   1.000
_cell.angle_alpha   90.00
_cell.angle_beta   90.00
_cell.angle_gamma   90.00
#
_symmetry.space_group_name_H-M   'P 1'
#
loop_
_entity.id
_entity.type
_entity.pdbx_description
1 polymer ?
#
loop_
_entity_poly.entity_id
_entity_poly.type
_entity_poly.pdbx_seq_one_letter_code
_entity_poly.pdbx_strand_id
1 'polypeptide(L)'
;MALAAFIIGIPMFFEVGLIMLLPLIFTIARKLEDSNTIKGSAYIAIGVPVIAALCTMHGMVPPHPGPLISVNQFGANIGLTMIYGMICAIPTIIIAGPLYGKFITPRLSVKPE
;
A
#
# COMPACT_ATOMS: atom_id res chain seq x y z
N MET A 1 1.07 25.80 13.23
CA MET A 1 1.92 25.49 12.06
C MET A 1 2.51 24.08 12.11
N ALA A 2 3.27 23.68 13.13
CA ALA A 2 3.85 22.32 13.22
C ALA A 2 2.80 21.19 13.22
N LEU A 3 1.70 21.33 13.96
CA LEU A 3 0.61 20.33 13.97
C LEU A 3 -0.08 20.22 12.61
N ALA A 4 -0.30 21.37 11.94
CA ALA A 4 -0.87 21.41 10.60
C ALA A 4 0.09 20.80 9.56
N ALA A 5 1.39 21.10 9.65
CA ALA A 5 2.42 20.51 8.79
C ALA A 5 2.60 19.00 9.03
N PHE A 6 2.43 18.52 10.26
CA PHE A 6 2.41 17.09 10.58
C PHE A 6 1.19 16.40 9.95
N ILE A 7 -0.01 16.98 10.11
CA ILE A 7 -1.24 16.46 9.52
C ILE A 7 -1.20 16.50 7.98
N ILE A 8 -0.63 17.56 7.39
CA ILE A 8 -0.47 17.74 5.93
C ILE A 8 0.72 16.94 5.36
N GLY A 9 1.70 16.56 6.19
CA GLY A 9 2.89 15.81 5.80
C GLY A 9 2.63 14.31 5.62
N ILE A 10 1.85 13.69 6.51
CA ILE A 10 1.47 12.26 6.44
C ILE A 10 0.93 11.77 5.06
N PRO A 11 0.09 12.51 4.32
CA PRO A 11 -0.53 12.06 3.07
C PRO A 11 0.36 12.17 1.82
N MET A 12 1.45 12.96 1.83
CA MET A 12 2.19 13.33 0.61
C MET A 12 3.18 12.26 0.11
N PHE A 13 3.28 11.11 0.76
CA PHE A 13 4.41 10.19 0.56
C PHE A 13 4.09 8.90 -0.20
N PHE A 14 3.00 8.79 -0.97
CA PHE A 14 2.76 7.56 -1.72
C PHE A 14 3.84 7.29 -2.76
N GLU A 15 4.09 8.25 -3.66
CA GLU A 15 5.11 8.07 -4.71
C GLU A 15 6.51 7.93 -4.11
N VAL A 16 6.84 8.77 -3.14
CA VAL A 16 8.12 8.72 -2.43
C VAL A 16 8.28 7.40 -1.69
N GLY A 17 7.26 6.96 -0.96
CA GLY A 17 7.26 5.70 -0.22
C GLY A 17 7.42 4.49 -1.13
N LEU A 18 6.74 4.49 -2.28
CA LEU A 18 6.90 3.44 -3.30
C LEU A 18 8.35 3.40 -3.83
N ILE A 19 8.91 4.54 -4.21
CA ILE A 19 10.29 4.65 -4.72
C ILE A 19 11.31 4.20 -3.66
N MET A 20 11.09 4.56 -2.39
CA MET A 20 11.96 4.16 -1.28
C MET A 20 11.87 2.66 -0.95
N LEU A 21 10.69 2.06 -1.11
CA LEU A 21 10.46 0.64 -0.84
C LEU A 21 10.86 -0.27 -2.00
N LEU A 22 10.85 0.22 -3.25
CA LEU A 22 11.29 -0.49 -4.45
C LEU A 22 12.62 -1.25 -4.31
N PRO A 23 13.74 -0.62 -3.89
CA PRO A 23 15.01 -1.33 -3.71
C PRO A 23 14.93 -2.42 -2.63
N LEU A 24 14.15 -2.18 -1.57
CA LEU A 24 13.93 -3.16 -0.50
C LEU A 24 13.12 -4.37 -1.01
N ILE A 25 12.04 -4.12 -1.76
CA ILE A 25 11.21 -5.14 -2.40
C ILE A 25 12.08 -6.04 -3.28
N PHE A 26 12.91 -5.44 -4.15
CA PHE A 26 13.78 -6.20 -5.05
C PHE A 26 14.86 -6.98 -4.31
N THR A 27 15.44 -6.41 -3.25
CA THR A 27 16.45 -7.10 -2.42
C THR A 27 15.87 -8.33 -1.74
N ILE A 28 14.68 -8.20 -1.14
CA ILE A 28 14.00 -9.31 -0.46
C ILE A 28 13.54 -10.37 -1.48
N ALA A 29 12.97 -9.93 -2.61
CA ALA A 29 12.51 -10.83 -3.65
C ALA A 29 13.65 -11.67 -4.23
N ARG A 30 14.80 -11.06 -4.55
CA ARG A 30 15.98 -11.76 -5.06
C ARG A 30 16.48 -12.83 -4.08
N LYS A 31 16.55 -12.49 -2.79
CA LYS A 31 16.96 -13.45 -1.74
C LYS A 31 16.01 -14.65 -1.65
N LEU A 32 14.70 -14.45 -1.86
CA LEU A 32 13.70 -15.52 -1.85
C LEU A 32 13.73 -16.38 -3.11
N GLU A 33 14.03 -15.78 -4.26
CA GLU A 33 14.26 -16.50 -5.52
C GLU A 33 15.51 -17.40 -5.43
N ASP A 34 16.63 -16.87 -4.91
CA ASP A 34 17.88 -17.62 -4.74
C ASP A 34 17.71 -18.83 -3.81
N SER A 35 16.84 -18.70 -2.80
CA SER A 35 16.50 -19.79 -1.86
C SER A 35 15.50 -20.80 -2.43
N ASN A 36 15.06 -20.64 -3.69
CA ASN A 36 14.08 -21.47 -4.42
C ASN A 36 12.82 -21.82 -3.59
N THR A 37 12.44 -20.92 -2.68
CA THR A 37 11.43 -21.16 -1.64
C THR A 37 10.01 -20.92 -2.17
N ILE A 38 9.87 -20.19 -3.28
CA ILE A 38 8.58 -19.77 -3.84
C ILE A 38 8.41 -20.37 -5.23
N LYS A 39 7.25 -20.98 -5.48
CA LYS A 39 6.82 -21.36 -6.83
C LYS A 39 6.26 -20.14 -7.55
N GLY A 40 7.00 -19.59 -8.51
CA GLY A 40 6.62 -18.42 -9.32
C GLY A 40 7.56 -17.23 -9.09
N SER A 41 7.07 -16.00 -9.35
CA SER A 41 7.87 -14.78 -9.18
C SER A 41 7.87 -14.28 -7.74
N ALA A 42 9.03 -14.30 -7.07
CA ALA A 42 9.19 -13.74 -5.73
C ALA A 42 8.94 -12.22 -5.70
N TYR A 43 9.18 -11.52 -6.82
CA TYR A 43 8.92 -10.09 -6.97
C TYR A 43 7.44 -9.75 -6.83
N ILE A 44 6.57 -10.57 -7.41
CA ILE A 44 5.12 -10.39 -7.32
C ILE A 44 4.63 -10.73 -5.91
N ALA A 45 5.18 -11.78 -5.30
CA ALA A 45 4.81 -12.21 -3.96
C ALA A 45 5.05 -11.12 -2.89
N ILE A 46 6.10 -10.32 -3.05
CA ILE A 46 6.45 -9.22 -2.14
C ILE A 46 5.86 -7.89 -2.62
N GLY A 47 5.93 -7.60 -3.92
CA GLY A 47 5.49 -6.33 -4.49
C GLY A 47 3.98 -6.12 -4.37
N VAL A 48 3.17 -7.15 -4.65
CA VAL A 48 1.70 -7.02 -4.63
C VAL A 48 1.17 -6.62 -3.25
N PRO A 49 1.55 -7.28 -2.13
CA PRO A 49 1.13 -6.84 -0.79
C PRO A 49 1.58 -5.43 -0.44
N VAL A 50 2.81 -5.04 -0.80
CA VAL A 50 3.34 -3.71 -0.49
C VAL A 50 2.59 -2.63 -1.25
N ILE A 51 2.40 -2.81 -2.56
CA ILE A 51 1.67 -1.85 -3.40
C ILE A 51 0.20 -1.78 -2.96
N ALA A 52 -0.44 -2.92 -2.67
CA ALA A 52 -1.82 -2.94 -2.17
C ALA A 52 -1.97 -2.14 -0.86
N ALA A 53 -1.04 -2.32 0.09
CA ALA A 53 -1.05 -1.56 1.33
C ALA A 53 -0.89 -0.05 1.11
N LEU A 54 0.09 0.35 0.29
CA LEU A 54 0.35 1.75 -0.04
C LEU A 54 -0.86 2.40 -0.73
N CYS A 55 -1.42 1.76 -1.76
CA CYS A 55 -2.56 2.28 -2.52
C CYS A 55 -3.80 2.42 -1.63
N THR A 56 -4.08 1.40 -0.81
CA THR A 56 -5.26 1.40 0.06
C THR A 56 -5.19 2.53 1.09
N MET A 57 -4.05 2.68 1.78
CA MET A 57 -3.89 3.71 2.79
C MET A 57 -3.92 5.12 2.19
N HIS A 58 -3.31 5.31 1.02
CA HIS A 58 -3.31 6.57 0.31
C HIS A 58 -4.70 6.97 -0.20
N GLY A 59 -5.47 6.01 -0.70
CA GLY A 59 -6.77 6.26 -1.31
C GLY A 59 -7.96 6.28 -0.35
N MET A 60 -7.90 5.58 0.78
CA MET A 60 -9.06 5.38 1.66
C MET A 60 -9.05 6.22 2.93
N VAL A 61 -7.89 6.74 3.35
CA VAL A 61 -7.76 7.38 4.67
C VAL A 61 -7.41 8.86 4.49
N PRO A 62 -8.19 9.80 5.06
CA PRO A 62 -7.77 11.20 5.19
C PRO A 62 -6.44 11.22 5.98
N PRO A 63 -5.46 12.06 5.60
CA PRO A 63 -5.67 13.41 5.07
C PRO A 63 -5.36 13.60 3.57
N HIS A 64 -5.35 12.54 2.75
CA HIS A 64 -5.08 12.66 1.32
C HIS A 64 -6.14 13.53 0.60
N PRO A 65 -5.79 14.39 -0.38
CA PRO A 65 -6.72 15.32 -1.02
C PRO A 65 -8.03 14.69 -1.49
N GLY A 66 -8.01 13.49 -2.07
CA GLY A 66 -9.23 12.78 -2.51
C GLY A 66 -10.22 12.52 -1.36
N PRO A 67 -9.84 11.72 -0.34
CA PRO A 67 -10.64 11.55 0.87
C PRO A 67 -10.97 12.86 1.60
N LEU A 68 -10.02 13.80 1.65
CA LEU A 68 -10.18 15.06 2.38
C LEU A 68 -11.23 15.97 1.73
N ILE A 69 -11.22 16.08 0.39
CA ILE A 69 -12.24 16.81 -0.37
C ILE A 69 -13.60 16.17 -0.13
N SER A 70 -13.68 14.83 -0.18
CA SER A 70 -14.93 14.10 0.08
C SER A 70 -15.47 14.40 1.48
N VAL A 71 -14.63 14.34 2.51
CA VAL A 71 -15.02 14.64 3.90
C VAL A 71 -15.53 16.07 4.05
N ASN A 72 -14.85 17.05 3.45
CA ASN A 72 -15.27 18.46 3.51
C ASN A 72 -16.59 18.70 2.75
N GLN A 73 -16.77 18.08 1.59
CA GLN A 73 -17.97 18.22 0.77
C GLN A 73 -19.23 17.72 1.51
N PHE A 74 -19.10 16.61 2.26
CA PHE A 74 -20.21 16.02 3.01
C PHE A 74 -20.33 16.57 4.45
N GLY A 75 -19.48 17.51 4.86
CA GLY A 75 -19.46 18.04 6.23
C GLY A 75 -19.16 16.98 7.29
N ALA A 76 -18.47 15.90 6.92
CA ALA A 76 -18.20 14.78 7.79
C ALA A 76 -17.06 15.07 8.77
N ASN A 77 -17.04 14.38 9.92
CA ASN A 77 -15.95 14.51 10.88
C ASN A 77 -14.70 13.76 10.37
N ILE A 78 -13.56 14.47 10.27
CA ILE A 78 -12.29 13.92 9.78
C ILE A 78 -11.80 12.75 10.65
N GLY A 79 -11.87 12.90 11.98
CA GLY A 79 -11.39 11.88 12.92
C GLY A 79 -12.20 10.58 12.83
N LEU A 80 -13.53 10.68 12.78
CA LEU A 80 -14.39 9.52 12.57
C LEU A 80 -14.15 8.87 11.20
N THR A 81 -14.01 9.68 10.16
CA THR A 81 -13.75 9.15 8.81
C THR A 81 -12.40 8.45 8.72
N MET A 82 -11.37 8.92 9.41
CA MET A 82 -10.09 8.22 9.51
C MET A 82 -10.25 6.84 10.15
N ILE A 83 -11.01 6.74 11.24
CA ILE A 83 -11.27 5.46 11.92
C ILE A 83 -11.99 4.49 10.99
N TYR A 84 -13.10 4.93 10.37
CA TYR A 84 -13.85 4.10 9.43
C TYR A 84 -13.01 3.72 8.20
N GLY A 85 -12.23 4.66 7.67
CA GLY A 85 -11.29 4.42 6.56
C GLY A 85 -10.27 3.35 6.92
N MET A 86 -9.72 3.37 8.14
CA MET A 86 -8.77 2.36 8.60
C MET A 86 -9.43 0.98 8.82
N ILE A 87 -10.63 0.95 9.38
CA ILE A 87 -11.42 -0.29 9.53
C ILE A 87 -11.68 -0.93 8.16
N CYS A 88 -12.00 -0.13 7.14
CA CYS A 88 -12.20 -0.61 5.77
C CYS A 88 -10.88 -0.91 5.03
N ALA A 89 -9.79 -0.22 5.36
CA ALA A 89 -8.49 -0.43 4.74
C ALA A 89 -7.91 -1.80 5.11
N ILE A 90 -7.99 -2.23 6.38
CA ILE A 90 -7.46 -3.52 6.83
C ILE A 90 -7.95 -4.71 5.99
N PRO A 91 -9.27 -4.95 5.82
CA PRO A 91 -9.76 -6.06 5.01
C PRO A 91 -9.39 -5.89 3.54
N THR A 92 -9.39 -4.65 3.03
CA THR A 92 -8.98 -4.35 1.65
C THR A 92 -7.52 -4.73 1.40
N ILE A 93 -6.62 -4.38 2.32
CA ILE A 93 -5.19 -4.73 2.24
C ILE A 93 -5.02 -6.25 2.29
N ILE A 94 -5.74 -6.95 3.16
CA ILE A 94 -5.63 -8.41 3.29
C ILE A 94 -6.08 -9.10 1.99
N ILE A 95 -7.18 -8.65 1.41
CA ILE A 95 -7.75 -9.25 0.19
C ILE A 95 -6.91 -8.90 -1.04
N ALA A 96 -6.62 -7.61 -1.25
CA ALA A 96 -5.88 -7.13 -2.43
C ALA A 96 -4.37 -7.40 -2.36
N GLY A 97 -3.83 -7.56 -1.15
CA GLY A 97 -2.40 -7.77 -0.91
C GLY A 97 -2.03 -9.25 -0.85
N PRO A 98 -1.92 -9.87 0.34
CA PRO A 98 -1.40 -11.22 0.48
C PRO A 98 -2.30 -12.30 -0.13
N LEU A 99 -3.64 -12.15 -0.05
CA LEU A 99 -4.56 -13.16 -0.60
C LEU A 99 -4.48 -13.20 -2.12
N TYR A 100 -4.59 -12.04 -2.76
CA TYR A 100 -4.43 -11.90 -4.21
C TYR A 100 -3.00 -12.18 -4.68
N GLY A 101 -1.99 -11.72 -3.95
CA GLY A 101 -0.58 -12.00 -4.21
C GLY A 101 -0.30 -13.50 -4.26
N LYS A 102 -0.73 -14.26 -3.25
CA LYS A 102 -0.59 -15.72 -3.22
C LYS A 102 -1.30 -16.40 -4.39
N PHE A 103 -2.42 -15.86 -4.85
CA PHE A 103 -3.13 -16.37 -6.01
C PHE A 103 -2.36 -16.09 -7.31
N ILE A 104 -1.85 -14.89 -7.53
CA ILE A 104 -1.27 -14.51 -8.83
C ILE A 104 0.21 -14.89 -8.98
N THR A 105 0.98 -14.93 -7.89
CA THR A 105 2.41 -15.31 -7.89
C THR A 105 2.73 -16.60 -8.66
N PRO A 106 2.05 -17.74 -8.47
CA PRO A 106 2.37 -18.98 -9.20
C PRO A 106 1.99 -18.93 -10.68
N ARG A 107 1.20 -17.93 -11.12
CA ARG A 107 0.70 -17.80 -12.49
C ARG A 107 1.56 -16.88 -13.35
N LEU A 108 2.49 -16.14 -12.74
CA LEU A 108 3.31 -15.15 -13.42
C LEU A 108 4.81 -15.42 -13.18
N SER A 109 5.57 -15.39 -14.27
CA SER A 109 7.03 -15.50 -14.27
C SER A 109 7.63 -14.16 -14.68
N VAL A 110 7.56 -13.18 -13.76
CA VAL A 110 8.15 -11.85 -13.96
C VAL A 110 9.49 -11.80 -13.23
N LYS A 111 10.54 -11.45 -13.97
CA LYS A 111 11.87 -11.15 -13.44
C LYS A 111 12.28 -9.78 -13.96
N PRO A 112 12.81 -8.88 -13.11
CA PRO A 112 13.42 -7.65 -13.60
C PRO A 112 14.65 -8.00 -14.44
N GLU A 113 14.83 -7.28 -15.55
CA GLU A 113 16.03 -7.35 -16.39
C GLU A 113 17.25 -6.74 -15.69
#